data_AF-A0A087SQU0-F1
#
_entry.id   AF-A0A087SQU0-F1
#
_cell.length_a   1.000
_cell.length_b   1.000
_cell.length_c   1.000
_cell.angle_alpha   90.00
_cell.angle_beta   90.00
_cell.angle_gamma   90.00
#
_symmetry.space_group_name_H-M   'P 1'
#
loop_
_entity.id
_entity.type
_entity.pdbx_description
1 polymer ?
#
loop_
_entity_poly.entity_id
_entity_poly.type
_entity_poly.pdbx_seq_one_letter_code
_entity_poly.pdbx_strand_id
1 'polypeptide(L)'
;MALHRDVLILTHLALWAQLGVLTRIFFSKFFVLGCSGQWGPCLTGGTYYGSLPPNLLGSLIMGALVSSSVVGLSTPKEVTLLPASHPWQKNIPLHIGTCLRTGYCGSLTTFGTWQVELMTEAISLNQWVNAIMAYIVGLAASLMAYIVGCHIALGIDRYLLPEREDVLAQEAAFLAEEVAAERGRRPPRISPSQAEELEVDLDLPRISSGPYPADPALADGTPKAVLGAEEGAPGPQPRPWARWRGNRTHAATALALAALTAGWAVGAGLEREHTWIRTAFFSVLLGVPGYGGRGWGGLGELPGRSEGAAVTVFGRCWLRWFLAQQLNYRQSSRCPWYPTGTLAANMLGTATSFAMAATQARAGLGYWGALLTSAVQTGFCGALTTVSTLVAEIVKFSAVYPDQFHAYTYTLHSLVGGALLGIAVYGGAYWSQ
;
A
#
# COMPACT_ATOMS: atom_id res chain seq x y z
N MET A 1 -22.29 9.74 9.90
CA MET A 1 -20.89 9.89 10.36
C MET A 1 -19.88 9.09 9.52
N ALA A 2 -20.18 7.86 9.10
CA ALA A 2 -19.27 7.04 8.28
C ALA A 2 -18.83 7.71 6.97
N LEU A 3 -19.79 8.21 6.16
CA LEU A 3 -19.52 8.89 4.90
C LEU A 3 -18.55 10.08 5.03
N HIS A 4 -18.70 10.88 6.10
CA HIS A 4 -17.81 12.03 6.34
C HIS A 4 -16.37 11.58 6.62
N ARG A 5 -16.19 10.50 7.39
CA ARG A 5 -14.86 9.94 7.67
C ARG A 5 -14.22 9.37 6.41
N ASP A 6 -14.99 8.66 5.59
CA ASP A 6 -14.48 8.03 4.37
C ASP A 6 -14.04 9.08 3.34
N VAL A 7 -14.82 10.15 3.17
CA VAL A 7 -14.45 11.29 2.30
C VAL A 7 -13.16 11.97 2.77
N LEU A 8 -12.98 12.14 4.08
CA LEU A 8 -11.75 12.73 4.63
C LEU A 8 -10.52 11.86 4.36
N ILE A 9 -10.63 10.55 4.56
CA ILE A 9 -9.55 9.59 4.30
C ILE A 9 -9.18 9.61 2.82
N LEU A 10 -10.18 9.52 1.95
CA LEU A 10 -9.98 9.56 0.50
C LEU A 10 -9.33 10.88 0.04
N THR A 11 -9.66 12.01 0.67
CA THR A 11 -9.07 13.32 0.36
C THR A 11 -7.57 13.35 0.71
N HIS A 12 -7.17 12.79 1.85
CA HIS A 12 -5.76 12.72 2.23
C HIS A 12 -5.01 11.74 1.33
N LEU A 13 -5.59 10.57 1.05
CA LEU A 13 -5.02 9.59 0.12
C LEU A 13 -4.81 10.19 -1.27
N ALA A 14 -5.79 10.92 -1.77
CA ALA A 14 -5.73 11.63 -3.05
C ALA A 14 -4.58 12.64 -3.09
N LEU A 15 -4.39 13.44 -2.04
CA LEU A 15 -3.29 14.40 -1.94
C LEU A 15 -1.92 13.72 -2.06
N TRP A 16 -1.69 12.69 -1.24
CA TRP A 16 -0.44 11.95 -1.24
C TRP A 16 -0.23 11.16 -2.54
N ALA A 17 -1.32 10.68 -3.16
CA ALA A 17 -1.27 10.03 -4.45
C ALA A 17 -0.83 10.99 -5.58
N GLN A 18 -1.26 12.26 -5.57
CA GLN A 18 -0.77 13.25 -6.53
C GLN A 18 0.74 13.44 -6.40
N LEU A 19 1.24 13.56 -5.17
CA LEU A 19 2.68 13.69 -4.90
C LEU A 19 3.46 12.47 -5.40
N GLY A 20 2.95 11.24 -5.22
CA GLY A 20 3.62 10.03 -5.69
C GLY A 20 3.67 9.95 -7.22
N VAL A 21 2.60 10.33 -7.92
CA VAL A 21 2.58 10.40 -9.39
C VAL A 21 3.61 11.41 -9.90
N LEU A 22 3.70 12.58 -9.26
CA LEU A 22 4.67 13.61 -9.63
C LEU A 22 6.10 13.12 -9.43
N THR A 23 6.40 12.50 -8.28
CA THR A 23 7.73 11.93 -8.02
C THR A 23 8.07 10.86 -9.06
N ARG A 24 7.12 10.00 -9.44
CA ARG A 24 7.33 9.01 -10.50
C ARG A 24 7.64 9.64 -11.86
N ILE A 25 6.89 10.66 -12.27
CA ILE A 25 7.12 11.38 -13.53
C ILE A 25 8.50 12.07 -13.49
N PHE A 26 8.85 12.66 -12.34
CA PHE A 26 10.16 13.26 -12.12
C PHE A 26 11.28 12.25 -12.36
N PHE A 27 11.24 11.07 -11.74
CA PHE A 27 12.25 10.03 -11.97
C PHE A 27 12.30 9.55 -13.42
N SER A 28 11.12 9.37 -14.04
CA SER A 28 11.03 8.97 -15.45
C SER A 28 11.73 9.97 -16.38
N LYS A 29 11.75 11.26 -16.02
CA LYS A 29 12.44 12.30 -16.79
C LYS A 29 13.89 12.50 -16.37
N PHE A 30 14.18 12.45 -15.09
CA PHE A 30 15.53 12.63 -14.54
C PHE A 30 16.54 11.69 -15.19
N PHE A 31 16.21 10.40 -15.33
CA PHE A 31 17.11 9.43 -15.95
C PHE A 31 17.11 9.50 -17.49
N VAL A 32 15.98 9.84 -18.11
CA VAL A 32 15.90 9.97 -19.58
C VAL A 32 16.68 11.19 -20.07
N LEU A 33 16.57 12.33 -19.38
CA LEU A 33 17.29 13.56 -19.73
C LEU A 33 18.81 13.41 -19.48
N GLY A 34 19.21 12.65 -18.47
CA GLY A 34 20.61 12.29 -18.25
C GLY A 34 21.27 11.60 -19.44
N CYS A 35 20.52 10.77 -20.18
CA CYS A 35 21.01 10.11 -21.40
C CYS A 35 21.12 11.03 -22.62
N SER A 36 20.41 12.15 -22.63
CA SER A 36 20.55 13.18 -23.65
C SER A 36 21.69 14.17 -23.39
N GLY A 37 22.57 13.88 -22.41
CA GLY A 37 23.67 14.75 -22.03
C GLY A 37 23.24 16.00 -21.25
N GLN A 38 22.00 16.03 -20.75
CA GLN A 38 21.48 17.13 -19.96
C GLN A 38 21.71 16.88 -18.46
N TRP A 39 20.64 16.72 -17.68
CA TRP A 39 20.69 16.65 -16.24
C TRP A 39 20.35 15.25 -15.73
N GLY A 40 21.21 14.71 -14.86
CA GLY A 40 21.06 13.39 -14.25
C GLY A 40 22.03 12.33 -14.82
N PRO A 41 22.25 11.21 -14.11
CA PRO A 41 23.02 10.09 -14.64
C PRO A 41 22.21 9.35 -15.71
N CYS A 42 22.87 8.96 -16.80
CA CYS A 42 22.25 8.10 -17.80
C CYS A 42 22.26 6.64 -17.31
N LEU A 43 21.07 6.08 -17.11
CA LEU A 43 20.90 4.65 -16.88
C LEU A 43 20.43 4.03 -18.18
N THR A 44 21.35 3.38 -18.90
CA THR A 44 21.08 2.61 -20.11
C THR A 44 21.69 1.23 -19.99
N GLY A 45 21.03 0.22 -20.56
CA GLY A 45 21.45 -1.18 -20.48
C GLY A 45 20.25 -2.13 -20.57
N GLY A 46 20.49 -3.37 -20.99
CA GLY A 46 19.43 -4.29 -21.42
C GLY A 46 18.47 -4.79 -20.33
N THR A 47 18.71 -4.53 -19.05
CA THR A 47 17.78 -4.93 -17.96
C THR A 47 17.20 -3.72 -17.22
N TYR A 48 17.56 -2.49 -17.62
CA TYR A 48 17.08 -1.27 -16.98
C TYR A 48 15.81 -0.78 -17.68
N TYR A 49 14.81 -0.43 -16.89
CA TYR A 49 13.54 0.10 -17.37
C TYR A 49 13.15 1.33 -16.54
N GLY A 50 12.42 2.26 -17.16
CA GLY A 50 12.16 3.60 -16.60
C GLY A 50 11.39 3.57 -15.27
N SER A 51 10.56 2.55 -15.07
CA SER A 51 9.82 2.37 -13.81
C SER A 51 10.62 1.72 -12.67
N LEU A 52 11.86 1.27 -12.88
CA LEU A 52 12.67 0.61 -11.84
C LEU A 52 12.97 1.56 -10.65
N PRO A 53 13.59 2.75 -10.83
CA PRO A 53 13.89 3.64 -9.70
C PRO A 53 12.68 4.05 -8.85
N PRO A 54 11.53 4.49 -9.42
CA PRO A 54 10.38 4.82 -8.59
C PRO A 54 9.79 3.59 -7.87
N ASN A 55 9.87 2.39 -8.47
CA ASN A 55 9.46 1.14 -7.81
C ASN A 55 10.36 0.80 -6.61
N LEU A 56 11.68 0.98 -6.73
CA LEU A 56 12.63 0.77 -5.63
C LEU A 56 12.39 1.78 -4.51
N LEU A 57 12.32 3.07 -4.83
CA LEU A 57 12.14 4.12 -3.83
C LEU A 57 10.81 3.95 -3.09
N GLY A 58 9.71 3.69 -3.82
CA GLY A 58 8.41 3.48 -3.19
C GLY A 58 8.38 2.23 -2.32
N SER A 59 9.05 1.14 -2.73
CA SER A 59 9.16 -0.08 -1.92
C SER A 59 10.01 0.13 -0.67
N LEU A 60 11.11 0.88 -0.77
CA LEU A 60 11.96 1.27 0.37
C LEU A 60 11.18 2.10 1.39
N ILE A 61 10.47 3.14 0.95
CA ILE A 61 9.67 4.00 1.82
C ILE A 61 8.52 3.20 2.46
N MET A 62 7.87 2.32 1.70
CA MET A 62 6.83 1.43 2.21
C MET A 62 7.35 0.54 3.36
N GLY A 63 8.56 -0.01 3.20
CA GLY A 63 9.23 -0.82 4.23
C GLY A 63 9.67 0.01 5.45
N ALA A 64 10.17 1.23 5.23
CA ALA A 64 10.58 2.14 6.32
C ALA A 64 9.39 2.62 7.18
N LEU A 65 8.19 2.64 6.61
CA LEU A 65 6.95 3.06 7.29
C LEU A 65 6.11 1.89 7.79
N VAL A 66 6.71 0.70 7.89
CA VAL A 66 6.02 -0.52 8.31
C VAL A 66 5.55 -0.43 9.77
N SER A 67 4.45 -1.12 10.10
CA SER A 67 3.98 -1.24 11.48
C SER A 67 4.84 -2.22 12.28
N SER A 68 4.86 -2.00 13.60
CA SER A 68 5.52 -2.85 14.61
C SER A 68 5.20 -4.34 14.46
N SER A 69 3.96 -4.67 14.10
CA SER A 69 3.47 -6.03 13.90
C SER A 69 4.19 -6.80 12.80
N VAL A 70 4.67 -6.11 11.75
CA VAL A 70 5.35 -6.79 10.63
C VAL A 70 6.81 -7.06 10.96
N VAL A 71 7.43 -6.21 11.78
CA VAL A 71 8.83 -6.33 12.20
C VAL A 71 9.01 -7.09 13.52
N GLY A 72 7.91 -7.59 14.10
CA GLY A 72 7.93 -8.38 15.33
C GLY A 72 8.26 -7.59 16.60
N LEU A 73 7.94 -6.29 16.63
CA LEU A 73 8.10 -5.49 17.84
C LEU A 73 6.89 -5.66 18.77
N SER A 74 7.15 -5.77 20.07
CA SER A 74 6.13 -5.92 21.12
C SER A 74 5.34 -4.64 21.38
N THR A 75 5.89 -3.46 21.07
CA THR A 75 5.21 -2.18 21.25
C THR A 75 4.26 -1.89 20.09
N PRO A 76 2.96 -1.63 20.34
CA PRO A 76 1.98 -1.38 19.28
C PRO A 76 2.20 0.00 18.65
N LYS A 77 3.00 0.03 17.60
CA LYS A 77 3.27 1.21 16.76
C LYS A 77 2.76 1.00 15.34
N GLU A 78 1.94 1.93 14.84
CA GLU A 78 1.46 1.92 13.44
C GLU A 78 2.58 2.22 12.43
N VAL A 79 3.56 3.02 12.86
CA VAL A 79 4.76 3.36 12.09
C VAL A 79 5.97 3.15 13.01
N THR A 80 6.77 2.14 12.70
CA THR A 80 7.93 1.74 13.52
C THR A 80 8.97 2.86 13.62
N LEU A 81 9.13 3.66 12.56
CA LEU A 81 10.09 4.77 12.50
C LEU A 81 9.85 5.86 13.55
N LEU A 82 8.63 5.99 14.06
CA LEU A 82 8.22 7.11 14.91
C LEU A 82 8.13 6.69 16.38
N PRO A 83 8.37 7.61 17.33
CA PRO A 83 8.03 7.39 18.74
C PRO A 83 6.53 7.13 18.92
N ALA A 84 6.15 6.26 19.86
CA ALA A 84 4.75 5.97 20.19
C ALA A 84 4.00 7.22 20.69
N SER A 85 4.72 8.12 21.36
CA SER A 85 4.21 9.41 21.81
C SER A 85 3.87 10.39 20.69
N HIS A 86 4.34 10.17 19.45
CA HIS A 86 4.22 11.11 18.36
C HIS A 86 2.74 11.36 17.96
N PRO A 87 2.31 12.62 17.71
CA PRO A 87 0.92 12.93 17.31
C PRO A 87 0.44 12.16 16.08
N TRP A 88 1.36 11.82 15.18
CA TRP A 88 1.06 11.04 13.98
C TRP A 88 0.71 9.57 14.26
N GLN A 89 0.85 9.08 15.50
CA GLN A 89 0.43 7.73 15.93
C GLN A 89 -0.94 7.70 16.62
N LYS A 90 -1.64 8.83 16.82
CA LYS A 90 -2.92 8.85 17.56
C LYS A 90 -4.21 8.70 16.75
N ASN A 91 -4.20 8.96 15.43
CA ASN A 91 -5.41 8.94 14.57
C ASN A 91 -5.46 7.77 13.58
N ILE A 92 -6.00 6.62 14.01
CA ILE A 92 -6.08 5.33 13.28
C ILE A 92 -6.54 5.43 11.81
N PRO A 93 -7.61 6.17 11.46
CA PRO A 93 -8.09 6.22 10.07
C PRO A 93 -7.30 7.17 9.16
N LEU A 94 -6.55 8.12 9.73
CA LEU A 94 -5.94 9.27 9.03
C LEU A 94 -4.43 9.39 9.30
N HIS A 95 -3.80 8.31 9.75
CA HIS A 95 -2.35 8.30 9.94
C HIS A 95 -1.63 8.72 8.67
N ILE A 96 -0.71 9.67 8.82
CA ILE A 96 0.23 10.06 7.77
C ILE A 96 0.96 8.82 7.25
N GLY A 97 1.33 7.87 8.13
CA GLY A 97 1.92 6.59 7.73
C GLY A 97 1.04 5.78 6.77
N THR A 98 -0.26 5.67 7.03
CA THR A 98 -1.19 4.96 6.13
C THR A 98 -1.41 5.72 4.83
N CYS A 99 -1.50 7.05 4.88
CA CYS A 99 -1.65 7.88 3.68
C CYS A 99 -0.39 7.89 2.80
N LEU A 100 0.80 7.85 3.42
CA LEU A 100 2.09 7.84 2.75
C LEU A 100 2.38 6.44 2.15
N ARG A 101 2.05 5.36 2.86
CA ARG A 101 2.12 3.99 2.31
C ARG A 101 1.13 3.79 1.16
N THR A 102 -0.15 4.04 1.42
CA THR A 102 -1.23 3.67 0.47
C THR A 102 -1.39 4.69 -0.66
N GLY A 103 -1.31 5.98 -0.34
CA GLY A 103 -1.44 7.06 -1.31
C GLY A 103 -0.15 7.30 -2.08
N TYR A 104 0.92 7.70 -1.38
CA TYR A 104 2.18 8.08 -2.01
C TYR A 104 2.97 6.89 -2.58
N CYS A 105 3.34 5.89 -1.76
CA CYS A 105 4.12 4.73 -2.26
C CYS A 105 3.32 3.92 -3.29
N GLY A 106 2.01 3.79 -3.07
CA GLY A 106 1.09 3.13 -3.98
C GLY A 106 0.88 3.81 -5.34
N SER A 107 1.20 5.10 -5.49
CA SER A 107 1.14 5.83 -6.78
C SER A 107 2.50 6.19 -7.37
N LEU A 108 3.53 6.22 -6.52
CA LEU A 108 4.94 6.28 -6.88
C LEU A 108 5.38 4.99 -7.56
N THR A 109 5.02 3.83 -6.99
CA THR A 109 5.24 2.54 -7.65
C THR A 109 4.15 2.23 -8.66
N THR A 110 4.49 1.49 -9.71
CA THR A 110 3.55 1.11 -10.78
C THR A 110 3.90 -0.29 -11.27
N PHE A 111 2.93 -1.19 -11.20
CA PHE A 111 3.07 -2.53 -11.77
C PHE A 111 2.66 -2.51 -13.25
N GLY A 112 1.63 -1.76 -13.64
CA GLY A 112 1.16 -1.69 -15.02
C GLY A 112 2.17 -1.08 -15.99
N THR A 113 2.87 -0.01 -15.60
CA THR A 113 3.93 0.58 -16.44
C THR A 113 5.09 -0.39 -16.60
N TRP A 114 5.50 -1.05 -15.52
CA TRP A 114 6.54 -2.08 -15.53
C TRP A 114 6.17 -3.22 -16.51
N GLN A 115 4.94 -3.73 -16.44
CA GLN A 115 4.46 -4.76 -17.38
C GLN A 115 4.49 -4.29 -18.84
N VAL A 116 4.08 -3.05 -19.13
CA VAL A 116 4.08 -2.53 -20.50
C VAL A 116 5.50 -2.37 -21.03
N GLU A 117 6.42 -1.80 -20.25
CA GLU A 117 7.82 -1.63 -20.64
C GLU A 117 8.45 -2.98 -21.03
N LEU A 118 8.32 -3.99 -20.16
CA LEU A 118 8.92 -5.31 -20.40
C LEU A 118 8.28 -6.06 -21.56
N MET A 119 6.96 -5.99 -21.70
CA MET A 119 6.28 -6.68 -22.80
C MET A 119 6.50 -5.98 -24.15
N THR A 120 6.67 -4.66 -24.15
CA THR A 120 7.05 -3.91 -25.36
C THR A 120 8.44 -4.34 -25.83
N GLU A 121 9.40 -4.48 -24.92
CA GLU A 121 10.73 -5.03 -25.24
C GLU A 121 10.65 -6.49 -25.71
N ALA A 122 9.87 -7.32 -25.04
CA ALA A 122 9.71 -8.72 -25.39
C ALA A 122 9.08 -8.91 -26.79
N ILE A 123 7.96 -8.24 -27.05
CA ILE A 123 7.15 -8.45 -28.26
C ILE A 123 7.67 -7.61 -29.43
N SER A 124 7.87 -6.31 -29.22
CA SER A 124 8.17 -5.37 -30.31
C SER A 124 9.65 -5.36 -30.70
N LEU A 125 10.56 -5.64 -29.76
CA LEU A 125 12.00 -5.75 -30.03
C LEU A 125 12.47 -7.21 -30.12
N ASN A 126 11.58 -8.18 -29.91
CA ASN A 126 11.88 -9.61 -29.86
C ASN A 126 12.96 -9.99 -28.82
N GLN A 127 13.05 -9.24 -27.72
CA GLN A 127 14.07 -9.41 -26.68
C GLN A 127 13.50 -10.10 -25.43
N TRP A 128 12.93 -11.30 -25.61
CA TRP A 128 12.30 -12.08 -24.53
C TRP A 128 13.22 -12.35 -23.34
N VAL A 129 14.50 -12.65 -23.60
CA VAL A 129 15.48 -12.95 -22.55
C VAL A 129 15.72 -11.73 -21.67
N ASN A 130 15.88 -10.55 -22.27
CA ASN A 130 16.05 -9.29 -21.52
C ASN A 130 14.80 -9.00 -20.68
N ALA A 131 13.61 -9.14 -21.25
CA ALA A 131 12.36 -8.93 -20.54
C ALA A 131 12.21 -9.87 -19.34
N ILE A 132 12.55 -11.16 -19.47
CA ILE A 132 12.52 -12.13 -18.37
C ILE A 132 13.55 -11.75 -17.29
N MET A 133 14.77 -11.37 -17.68
CA MET A 133 15.78 -10.93 -16.73
C MET A 133 15.34 -9.65 -16.00
N ALA A 134 14.73 -8.70 -16.71
CA ALA A 134 14.21 -7.47 -16.14
C ALA A 134 13.00 -7.73 -15.20
N TYR A 135 12.21 -8.79 -15.43
CA TYR A 135 11.20 -9.25 -14.47
C TYR A 135 11.84 -9.69 -13.15
N ILE A 136 12.87 -10.53 -13.24
CA ILE A 136 13.57 -11.06 -12.06
C ILE A 136 14.27 -9.93 -11.29
N VAL A 137 15.05 -9.10 -12.00
CA VAL A 137 15.76 -7.96 -11.42
C VAL A 137 14.76 -6.99 -10.78
N GLY A 138 13.65 -6.70 -11.47
CA GLY A 138 12.63 -5.80 -10.97
C GLY A 138 11.98 -6.24 -9.67
N LEU A 139 11.58 -7.51 -9.60
CA LEU A 139 11.01 -8.09 -8.39
C LEU A 139 12.04 -8.16 -7.26
N ALA A 140 13.22 -8.71 -7.54
CA ALA A 140 14.28 -8.88 -6.55
C ALA A 140 14.74 -7.54 -5.97
N ALA A 141 14.97 -6.54 -6.82
CA ALA A 141 15.38 -5.21 -6.37
C ALA A 141 14.30 -4.51 -5.54
N SER A 142 13.02 -4.67 -5.91
CA SER A 142 11.90 -4.11 -5.13
C SER A 142 11.73 -4.81 -3.77
N LEU A 143 11.90 -6.14 -3.72
CA LEU A 143 11.89 -6.91 -2.46
C LEU A 143 13.05 -6.50 -1.56
N MET A 144 14.27 -6.42 -2.08
CA MET A 144 15.44 -5.98 -1.32
C MET A 144 15.27 -4.56 -0.82
N ALA A 145 14.77 -3.64 -1.65
CA ALA A 145 14.47 -2.27 -1.22
C ALA A 145 13.48 -2.24 -0.05
N TYR A 146 12.41 -3.04 -0.11
CA TYR A 146 11.45 -3.16 0.99
C TYR A 146 12.10 -3.71 2.28
N ILE A 147 12.87 -4.79 2.17
CA ILE A 147 13.56 -5.41 3.32
C ILE A 147 14.55 -4.43 3.97
N VAL A 148 15.35 -3.72 3.16
CA VAL A 148 16.24 -2.65 3.63
C VAL A 148 15.44 -1.57 4.35
N GLY A 149 14.27 -1.19 3.84
CA GLY A 149 13.36 -0.27 4.50
C GLY A 149 12.95 -0.75 5.90
N CYS A 150 12.55 -2.02 6.02
CA CYS A 150 12.21 -2.62 7.32
C CYS A 150 13.40 -2.62 8.28
N HIS A 151 14.61 -2.91 7.81
CA HIS A 151 15.81 -2.85 8.63
C HIS A 151 16.17 -1.42 9.08
N ILE A 152 15.95 -0.42 8.22
CA ILE A 152 16.10 1.00 8.59
C ILE A 152 15.11 1.35 9.71
N ALA A 153 13.85 0.95 9.57
CA ALA A 153 12.84 1.20 10.60
C ALA A 153 13.22 0.54 11.94
N LEU A 154 13.66 -0.72 11.91
CA LEU A 154 14.14 -1.44 13.08
C LEU A 154 15.40 -0.83 13.68
N GLY A 155 16.35 -0.40 12.86
CA GLY A 155 17.57 0.26 13.32
C GLY A 155 17.25 1.56 14.05
N ILE A 156 16.35 2.37 13.49
CA ILE A 156 15.93 3.63 14.11
C ILE A 156 15.19 3.36 15.43
N ASP A 157 14.29 2.39 15.47
CA ASP A 157 13.62 2.01 16.72
C ASP A 157 14.60 1.51 17.79
N ARG A 158 15.63 0.74 17.39
CA ARG A 158 16.64 0.19 18.32
C ARG A 158 17.64 1.21 18.84
N TYR A 159 18.04 2.19 18.02
CA TYR A 159 19.16 3.09 18.32
C TYR A 159 18.75 4.52 18.66
N LEU A 160 17.57 4.99 18.22
CA LEU A 160 17.19 6.40 18.33
C LEU A 160 15.96 6.63 19.24
N LEU A 161 15.20 5.59 19.58
CA LEU A 161 13.98 5.74 20.37
C LEU A 161 14.19 5.38 21.86
N PRO A 162 14.15 6.36 22.79
CA PRO A 162 14.37 6.11 24.22
C PRO A 162 13.24 5.29 24.87
N GLU A 163 12.03 5.30 24.30
CA GLU A 163 10.89 4.51 24.78
C GLU A 163 11.19 2.99 24.84
N ARG A 164 12.15 2.49 24.05
CA ARG A 164 12.58 1.10 24.10
C ARG A 164 13.38 0.78 25.37
N GLU A 165 14.21 1.69 25.83
CA GLU A 165 14.97 1.51 27.08
C GLU A 165 14.01 1.40 28.26
N ASP A 166 12.96 2.23 28.28
CA ASP A 166 11.92 2.17 29.30
C ASP A 166 11.18 0.83 29.30
N VAL A 167 10.77 0.32 28.13
CA VAL A 167 10.05 -0.95 28.03
C VAL A 167 10.95 -2.13 28.43
N LEU A 168 12.21 -2.15 27.99
CA LEU A 168 13.14 -3.21 28.40
C LEU A 168 13.47 -3.16 29.89
N ALA A 169 13.57 -1.96 30.47
CA ALA A 169 13.76 -1.80 31.91
C ALA A 169 12.54 -2.29 32.70
N GLN A 170 11.32 -2.01 32.20
CA GLN A 170 10.07 -2.51 32.79
C GLN A 170 9.97 -4.04 32.69
N GLU A 171 10.28 -4.62 31.53
CA GLU A 171 10.25 -6.07 31.32
C GLU A 171 11.31 -6.79 32.18
N ALA A 172 12.52 -6.22 32.28
CA ALA A 172 13.56 -6.74 33.16
C ALA A 172 13.17 -6.67 34.65
N ALA A 173 12.51 -5.58 35.08
CA ALA A 173 12.01 -5.43 36.44
C ALA A 173 10.90 -6.46 36.76
N PHE A 174 9.96 -6.67 35.83
CA PHE A 174 8.91 -7.66 35.95
C PHE A 174 9.47 -9.08 36.05
N LEU A 175 10.40 -9.46 35.17
CA LEU A 175 11.06 -10.77 35.22
C LEU A 175 11.85 -10.97 36.51
N ALA A 176 12.50 -9.93 37.02
CA ALA A 176 13.22 -10.00 38.29
C ALA A 176 12.28 -10.26 39.48
N GLU A 177 11.08 -9.67 39.47
CA GLU A 177 10.04 -9.91 40.48
C GLU A 177 9.50 -11.34 40.39
N GLU A 178 9.23 -11.84 39.19
CA GLU A 178 8.72 -13.20 38.97
C GLU A 178 9.74 -14.27 39.41
N VAL A 179 11.02 -14.09 39.07
CA VAL A 179 12.12 -14.96 39.53
C VAL A 179 12.29 -14.92 41.05
N ALA A 180 12.09 -13.75 41.68
CA ALA A 180 12.12 -13.62 43.14
C ALA A 180 10.95 -14.34 43.81
N ALA A 181 9.75 -14.29 43.21
CA ALA A 181 8.56 -15.00 43.68
C ALA A 181 8.73 -16.53 43.59
N GLU A 182 9.36 -17.03 42.52
CA GLU A 182 9.66 -18.47 42.40
C GLU A 182 10.73 -18.95 43.38
N ARG A 183 11.79 -18.16 43.64
CA ARG A 183 12.82 -18.50 44.64
C ARG A 183 12.28 -18.63 46.06
N GLY A 184 11.13 -18.02 46.37
CA GLY A 184 10.45 -18.15 47.67
C GLY A 184 9.56 -19.39 47.79
N ARG A 185 9.25 -20.10 46.70
CA ARG A 185 8.38 -21.28 46.69
C ARG A 185 9.20 -22.53 47.00
N ARG A 186 8.84 -23.28 48.05
CA ARG A 186 9.35 -24.65 48.24
C ARG A 186 8.89 -25.51 47.06
N PRO A 187 9.75 -26.37 46.48
CA PRO A 187 9.33 -27.26 45.42
C PRO A 187 8.19 -28.15 45.94
N PRO A 188 7.14 -28.40 45.15
CA PRO A 188 6.12 -29.37 45.52
C PRO A 188 6.79 -30.72 45.75
N ARG A 189 6.36 -31.47 46.78
CA ARG A 189 6.79 -32.86 46.96
C ARG A 189 6.17 -33.68 45.84
N ILE A 190 6.94 -33.91 44.79
CA ILE A 190 6.58 -34.78 43.66
C ILE A 190 6.85 -36.22 44.10
N SER A 191 5.86 -37.10 43.95
CA SER A 191 6.04 -38.54 44.19
C SER A 191 6.86 -39.17 43.04
N PRO A 192 7.58 -40.29 43.25
CA PRO A 192 8.48 -40.85 42.23
C PRO A 192 7.81 -41.10 40.87
N SER A 193 6.53 -41.47 40.87
CA SER A 193 5.75 -41.70 39.64
C SER A 193 5.44 -40.43 38.83
N GLN A 194 5.42 -39.25 39.48
CA GLN A 194 5.17 -37.97 38.82
C GLN A 194 6.44 -37.33 38.27
N ALA A 195 7.63 -37.73 38.75
CA ALA A 195 8.90 -37.30 38.20
C ALA A 195 9.19 -37.98 36.84
N GLU A 196 8.79 -39.25 36.72
CA GLU A 196 8.94 -40.06 35.50
C GLU A 196 8.04 -39.57 34.36
N GLU A 197 6.86 -39.02 34.67
CA GLU A 197 5.95 -38.42 33.70
C GLU A 197 6.43 -37.03 33.20
N LEU A 198 7.21 -36.32 34.03
CA LEU A 198 7.77 -35.00 33.71
C LEU A 198 9.05 -35.10 32.85
N GLU A 199 9.85 -36.15 33.03
CA GLU A 199 11.03 -36.43 32.20
C GLU A 199 10.67 -36.74 30.73
N VAL A 200 9.46 -37.24 30.47
CA VAL A 200 8.97 -37.56 29.11
C VAL A 200 8.52 -36.31 28.33
N ASP A 201 8.19 -35.20 29.01
CA ASP A 201 7.61 -33.99 28.39
C ASP A 201 8.64 -32.88 28.09
N LEU A 202 9.94 -33.14 28.34
CA LEU A 202 11.03 -32.14 28.26
C LEU A 202 11.67 -31.98 26.87
N ASP A 203 11.24 -32.73 25.86
CA ASP A 203 11.85 -32.76 24.51
C ASP A 203 11.13 -31.90 23.45
N LEU A 204 10.22 -30.99 23.83
CA LEU A 204 9.56 -30.09 22.87
C LEU A 204 9.78 -28.60 23.23
N PRO A 205 10.30 -27.78 22.30
CA PRO A 205 10.39 -26.34 22.52
C PRO A 205 8.98 -25.73 22.52
N ARG A 206 8.47 -25.39 23.71
CA ARG A 206 7.24 -24.59 23.85
C ARG A 206 7.50 -23.18 23.33
N ILE A 207 7.05 -22.90 22.11
CA ILE A 207 6.62 -21.56 21.74
C ILE A 207 5.45 -21.25 22.68
N SER A 208 5.66 -20.38 23.66
CA SER A 208 4.63 -19.92 24.59
C SER A 208 3.47 -19.30 23.82
N SER A 209 2.41 -20.08 23.63
CA SER A 209 1.07 -19.61 23.31
C SER A 209 0.25 -19.65 24.60
N GLY A 210 0.59 -18.79 25.57
CA GLY A 210 -0.21 -18.56 26.77
C GLY A 210 -0.92 -17.21 26.69
N PRO A 211 -2.21 -17.11 27.02
CA PRO A 211 -2.91 -15.83 27.06
C PRO A 211 -2.42 -15.00 28.26
N TYR A 212 -2.25 -13.69 28.06
CA TYR A 212 -1.95 -12.71 29.12
C TYR A 212 -2.80 -12.96 30.38
N PRO A 213 -2.24 -12.81 31.60
CA PRO A 213 -3.01 -12.98 32.82
C PRO A 213 -4.18 -11.99 32.86
N ALA A 214 -5.38 -12.53 32.95
CA ALA A 214 -6.61 -11.78 33.14
C ALA A 214 -6.65 -11.22 34.56
N ASP A 215 -7.08 -9.96 34.64
CA ASP A 215 -7.44 -9.24 35.86
C ASP A 215 -8.34 -10.12 36.77
N PRO A 216 -8.05 -10.30 38.08
CA PRO A 216 -8.76 -11.25 38.94
C PRO A 216 -10.24 -10.94 39.23
N ALA A 217 -10.86 -9.97 38.56
CA ALA A 217 -12.20 -9.47 38.90
C ALA A 217 -13.36 -10.08 38.11
N LEU A 218 -13.14 -11.03 37.19
CA LEU A 218 -14.21 -11.62 36.37
C LEU A 218 -14.19 -13.16 36.42
N ALA A 219 -14.50 -13.71 37.59
CA ALA A 219 -14.87 -15.12 37.72
C ALA A 219 -16.38 -15.20 37.98
N ASP A 220 -17.18 -15.16 36.91
CA ASP A 220 -18.49 -15.82 36.92
C ASP A 220 -18.89 -16.24 35.51
N GLY A 221 -19.16 -17.54 35.37
CA GLY A 221 -19.31 -18.21 34.09
C GLY A 221 -20.62 -17.91 33.38
N THR A 222 -20.55 -17.60 32.09
CA THR A 222 -21.43 -18.13 31.03
C THR A 222 -20.82 -17.77 29.66
N PRO A 223 -20.90 -18.65 28.64
CA PRO A 223 -20.36 -18.37 27.32
C PRO A 223 -21.39 -17.55 26.52
N LYS A 224 -21.10 -16.28 26.23
CA LYS A 224 -21.87 -15.48 25.27
C LYS A 224 -20.99 -15.04 24.10
N ALA A 225 -21.55 -15.30 22.92
CA ALA A 225 -21.06 -14.97 21.60
C ALA A 225 -20.62 -13.51 21.46
N VAL A 226 -19.44 -13.27 20.88
CA VAL A 226 -19.00 -11.95 20.42
C VAL A 226 -19.66 -11.64 19.06
N LEU A 227 -20.97 -11.41 19.11
CA LEU A 227 -21.78 -10.77 18.08
C LEU A 227 -22.87 -10.01 18.84
N GLY A 228 -22.66 -8.72 19.06
CA GLY A 228 -23.62 -7.87 19.76
C GLY A 228 -22.94 -6.64 20.31
N ALA A 229 -23.12 -5.52 19.60
CA ALA A 229 -22.84 -4.21 20.13
C ALA A 229 -23.70 -3.96 21.37
N GLU A 230 -23.08 -3.67 22.51
CA GLU A 230 -23.75 -2.93 23.58
C GLU A 230 -23.61 -1.43 23.29
N GLU A 231 -24.67 -0.88 22.70
CA GLU A 231 -25.03 0.52 22.82
C GLU A 231 -25.24 0.83 24.32
N GLY A 232 -24.47 1.74 24.92
CA GLY A 232 -24.83 2.20 26.27
C GLY A 232 -23.81 2.92 27.16
N ALA A 233 -22.52 2.99 26.81
CA ALA A 233 -21.55 3.77 27.60
C ALA A 233 -20.94 4.91 26.75
N PRO A 234 -21.07 6.18 27.15
CA PRO A 234 -20.41 7.26 26.45
C PRO A 234 -18.91 7.14 26.71
N GLY A 235 -18.19 6.57 25.74
CA GLY A 235 -16.74 6.71 25.66
C GLY A 235 -16.35 8.19 25.76
N PRO A 236 -15.17 8.53 26.31
CA PRO A 236 -14.80 9.91 26.57
C PRO A 236 -15.01 10.77 25.33
N GLN A 237 -15.97 11.70 25.39
CA GLN A 237 -16.26 12.55 24.25
C GLN A 237 -14.99 13.29 23.84
N PRO A 238 -14.63 13.31 22.55
CA PRO A 238 -13.46 14.01 22.09
C PRO A 238 -13.58 15.47 22.51
N ARG A 239 -12.60 15.96 23.28
CA ARG A 239 -12.61 17.32 23.82
C ARG A 239 -12.86 18.33 22.69
N PRO A 240 -13.66 19.39 22.89
CA PRO A 240 -14.09 20.30 21.82
C PRO A 240 -12.94 20.87 20.97
N TRP A 241 -11.79 21.12 21.59
CA TRP A 241 -10.58 21.61 20.91
C TRP A 241 -9.91 20.58 20.00
N ALA A 242 -10.05 19.28 20.25
CA ALA A 242 -9.53 18.21 19.39
C ALA A 242 -10.36 18.11 18.11
N ARG A 243 -11.69 18.25 18.23
CA ARG A 243 -12.63 18.37 17.11
C ARG A 243 -12.34 19.61 16.26
N TRP A 244 -11.96 20.72 16.92
CA TRP A 244 -11.64 21.99 16.26
C TRP A 244 -10.29 21.97 15.51
N ARG A 245 -9.24 21.33 16.06
CA ARG A 245 -7.97 21.10 15.35
C ARG A 245 -8.12 20.14 14.16
N GLY A 246 -8.87 19.05 14.34
CA GLY A 246 -9.16 18.08 13.27
C GLY A 246 -9.82 18.75 12.07
N ASN A 247 -10.89 19.53 12.30
CA ASN A 247 -11.58 20.26 11.23
C ASN A 247 -10.68 21.24 10.47
N ARG A 248 -9.73 21.90 11.14
CA ARG A 248 -8.74 22.77 10.49
C ARG A 248 -7.77 22.00 9.61
N THR A 249 -7.23 20.87 10.08
CA THR A 249 -6.33 20.02 9.29
C THR A 249 -7.01 19.40 8.08
N HIS A 250 -8.28 19.02 8.23
CA HIS A 250 -9.10 18.46 7.16
C HIS A 250 -9.45 19.50 6.09
N ALA A 251 -9.88 20.69 6.51
CA ALA A 251 -10.14 21.80 5.60
C ALA A 251 -8.86 22.25 4.87
N ALA A 252 -7.72 22.33 5.57
CA ALA A 252 -6.44 22.65 4.97
C ALA A 252 -6.02 21.60 3.92
N THR A 253 -6.24 20.32 4.18
CA THR A 253 -5.91 19.24 3.23
C THR A 253 -6.82 19.26 2.00
N ALA A 254 -8.12 19.49 2.19
CA ALA A 254 -9.06 19.64 1.08
C ALA A 254 -8.74 20.88 0.23
N LEU A 255 -8.41 22.02 0.86
CA LEU A 255 -7.99 23.23 0.18
C LEU A 255 -6.66 23.04 -0.57
N ALA A 256 -5.68 22.37 0.04
CA ALA A 256 -4.41 22.05 -0.60
C ALA A 256 -4.62 21.14 -1.82
N LEU A 257 -5.49 20.13 -1.71
CA LEU A 257 -5.84 19.25 -2.81
C LEU A 257 -6.51 20.03 -3.95
N ALA A 258 -7.47 20.89 -3.63
CA ALA A 258 -8.17 21.72 -4.60
C ALA A 258 -7.21 22.70 -5.29
N ALA A 259 -6.35 23.37 -4.53
CA ALA A 259 -5.36 24.32 -5.04
C ALA A 259 -4.34 23.62 -5.96
N LEU A 260 -3.82 22.46 -5.56
CA LEU A 260 -2.91 21.67 -6.40
C LEU A 260 -3.61 21.22 -7.69
N THR A 261 -4.81 20.66 -7.58
CA THR A 261 -5.59 20.20 -8.75
C THR A 261 -5.90 21.36 -9.70
N ALA A 262 -6.27 22.53 -9.18
CA ALA A 262 -6.46 23.73 -9.97
C ALA A 262 -5.16 24.20 -10.63
N GLY A 263 -4.05 24.19 -9.91
CA GLY A 263 -2.72 24.49 -10.45
C GLY A 263 -2.35 23.59 -11.63
N TRP A 264 -2.63 22.29 -11.53
CA TRP A 264 -2.41 21.34 -12.62
C TRP A 264 -3.32 21.61 -13.82
N ALA A 265 -4.60 21.94 -13.59
CA ALA A 265 -5.53 22.30 -14.65
C ALA A 265 -5.10 23.56 -15.40
N VAL A 266 -4.65 24.58 -14.66
CA VAL A 266 -4.08 25.81 -15.23
C VAL A 266 -2.80 25.50 -16.00
N GLY A 267 -1.89 24.71 -15.42
CA GLY A 267 -0.68 24.25 -16.11
C GLY A 267 -0.99 23.53 -17.42
N ALA A 268 -1.97 22.62 -17.43
CA ALA A 268 -2.38 21.88 -18.64
C ALA A 268 -2.89 22.80 -19.77
N GLY A 269 -3.52 23.91 -19.40
CA GLY A 269 -4.07 24.90 -20.35
C GLY A 269 -3.05 25.96 -20.81
N LEU A 270 -2.12 26.34 -19.94
CA LEU A 270 -1.08 27.33 -20.22
C LEU A 270 0.09 26.73 -20.99
N GLU A 271 0.48 25.51 -20.64
CA GLU A 271 1.60 24.84 -21.29
C GLU A 271 1.19 24.41 -22.70
N ARG A 272 1.88 24.95 -23.71
CA ARG A 272 1.61 24.66 -25.13
C ARG A 272 2.82 24.06 -25.83
N GLU A 273 4.02 24.28 -25.31
CA GLU A 273 5.29 23.97 -25.99
C GLU A 273 5.84 22.60 -25.56
N HIS A 274 5.78 22.29 -24.27
CA HIS A 274 6.30 21.02 -23.75
C HIS A 274 5.20 19.97 -23.58
N THR A 275 5.08 19.11 -24.59
CA THR A 275 4.12 17.99 -24.62
C THR A 275 4.21 17.10 -23.38
N TRP A 276 5.41 16.83 -22.88
CA TRP A 276 5.62 15.99 -21.70
C TRP A 276 5.13 16.63 -20.40
N ILE A 277 5.25 17.95 -20.24
CA ILE A 277 4.73 18.69 -19.08
C ILE A 277 3.21 18.65 -19.10
N ARG A 278 2.61 18.83 -20.29
CA ARG A 278 1.17 18.65 -20.49
C ARG A 278 0.72 17.25 -20.13
N THR A 279 1.44 16.21 -20.57
CA THR A 279 1.14 14.83 -20.18
C THR A 279 1.23 14.66 -18.67
N ALA A 280 2.17 15.31 -17.98
CA ALA A 280 2.28 15.24 -16.52
C ALA A 280 1.05 15.87 -15.85
N PHE A 281 0.64 17.06 -16.28
CA PHE A 281 -0.58 17.71 -15.80
C PHE A 281 -1.81 16.84 -16.05
N PHE A 282 -1.99 16.35 -17.28
CA PHE A 282 -3.08 15.44 -17.59
C PHE A 282 -2.97 14.09 -16.87
N SER A 283 -1.79 13.60 -16.53
CA SER A 283 -1.65 12.35 -15.76
C SER A 283 -2.18 12.53 -14.35
N VAL A 284 -1.93 13.68 -13.74
CA VAL A 284 -2.46 14.03 -12.42
C VAL A 284 -3.97 14.31 -12.50
N LEU A 285 -4.44 14.94 -13.58
CA LEU A 285 -5.86 15.29 -13.81
C LEU A 285 -6.76 14.13 -14.28
N LEU A 286 -6.35 13.31 -15.25
CA LEU A 286 -7.09 12.18 -15.84
C LEU A 286 -7.16 10.96 -14.92
N GLY A 287 -7.20 11.19 -13.62
CA GLY A 287 -7.75 10.24 -12.65
C GLY A 287 -9.26 10.13 -12.68
N VAL A 288 -9.85 10.82 -13.66
CA VAL A 288 -11.26 10.93 -13.93
C VAL A 288 -11.64 9.85 -14.94
N PRO A 289 -12.51 8.92 -14.53
CA PRO A 289 -13.77 8.78 -15.23
C PRO A 289 -14.91 9.15 -14.28
N GLY A 290 -15.75 10.08 -14.73
CA GLY A 290 -16.98 10.42 -14.04
C GLY A 290 -17.93 9.22 -13.99
N TYR A 291 -18.54 9.03 -12.82
CA TYR A 291 -19.78 8.28 -12.69
C TYR A 291 -20.88 9.15 -13.32
N GLY A 292 -21.24 8.87 -14.56
CA GLY A 292 -22.54 9.26 -15.09
C GLY A 292 -23.59 8.41 -14.40
N GLY A 293 -24.14 8.90 -13.28
CA GLY A 293 -25.24 8.25 -12.60
C GLY A 293 -26.49 8.21 -13.48
N ARG A 294 -26.68 7.10 -14.20
CA ARG A 294 -28.01 6.58 -14.52
C ARG A 294 -28.07 5.14 -14.07
N GLY A 295 -28.92 4.90 -13.07
CA GLY A 295 -29.38 3.57 -12.67
C GLY A 295 -28.76 3.07 -11.37
N TRP A 296 -29.43 3.36 -10.24
CA TRP A 296 -29.99 2.37 -9.33
C TRP A 296 -31.00 3.11 -8.45
N GLY A 297 -32.27 2.70 -8.53
CA GLY A 297 -33.41 3.43 -7.97
C GLY A 297 -33.51 3.34 -6.45
N GLY A 298 -34.09 4.39 -5.86
CA GLY A 298 -34.61 4.39 -4.49
C GLY A 298 -34.10 5.55 -3.64
N LEU A 299 -35.00 6.53 -3.44
CA LEU A 299 -35.01 7.62 -2.43
C LEU A 299 -34.26 8.92 -2.72
N GLY A 300 -35.06 9.94 -3.07
CA GLY A 300 -34.97 11.30 -2.51
C GLY A 300 -34.12 12.32 -3.28
N GLU A 301 -34.78 13.15 -4.09
CA GLU A 301 -34.19 14.33 -4.74
C GLU A 301 -33.74 15.39 -3.70
N LEU A 302 -32.51 15.89 -3.84
CA LEU A 302 -32.08 17.17 -3.27
C LEU A 302 -31.59 18.09 -4.39
N PRO A 303 -31.92 19.39 -4.35
CA PRO A 303 -31.66 20.30 -5.46
C PRO A 303 -30.26 20.92 -5.38
N GLY A 304 -29.56 20.88 -6.50
CA GLY A 304 -28.85 22.04 -7.04
C GLY A 304 -27.50 22.41 -6.44
N ARG A 305 -26.47 22.28 -7.30
CA ARG A 305 -25.34 23.22 -7.42
C ARG A 305 -24.23 23.07 -6.35
N SER A 306 -23.33 22.10 -6.58
CA SER A 306 -21.87 22.16 -6.29
C SER A 306 -21.19 20.79 -6.33
N GLU A 307 -21.90 19.72 -6.70
CA GLU A 307 -21.39 18.35 -6.57
C GLU A 307 -20.42 17.90 -7.68
N GLY A 308 -20.18 18.72 -8.70
CA GLY A 308 -19.28 18.40 -9.81
C GLY A 308 -17.78 18.44 -9.49
N ALA A 309 -17.38 19.03 -8.35
CA ALA A 309 -15.97 19.25 -8.02
C ALA A 309 -15.33 18.11 -7.20
N ALA A 310 -16.13 17.23 -6.59
CA ALA A 310 -15.63 16.20 -5.65
C ALA A 310 -15.28 14.85 -6.31
N VAL A 311 -15.38 14.72 -7.64
CA VAL A 311 -15.31 13.41 -8.33
C VAL A 311 -13.95 13.20 -9.04
N THR A 312 -13.14 14.25 -9.18
CA THR A 312 -12.09 14.29 -10.21
C THR A 312 -10.72 13.75 -9.78
N VAL A 313 -10.40 13.73 -8.49
CA VAL A 313 -9.13 13.19 -7.96
C VAL A 313 -9.30 11.77 -7.39
N PHE A 314 -10.54 11.35 -7.18
CA PHE A 314 -10.89 10.24 -6.32
C PHE A 314 -10.93 8.89 -7.03
N GLY A 315 -11.10 8.83 -8.36
CA GLY A 315 -11.39 7.59 -9.09
C GLY A 315 -10.40 6.43 -8.88
N ARG A 316 -9.09 6.73 -8.81
CA ARG A 316 -8.03 5.72 -8.60
C ARG A 316 -8.03 5.15 -7.18
N CYS A 317 -8.03 6.02 -6.17
CA CYS A 317 -8.05 5.64 -4.76
C CYS A 317 -9.37 5.00 -4.37
N TRP A 318 -10.48 5.51 -4.93
CA TRP A 318 -11.81 4.96 -4.76
C TRP A 318 -11.94 3.57 -5.39
N LEU A 319 -11.44 3.35 -6.61
CA LEU A 319 -11.49 2.03 -7.24
C LEU A 319 -10.65 1.01 -6.45
N ARG A 320 -9.46 1.39 -5.97
CA ARG A 320 -8.67 0.54 -5.06
C ARG A 320 -9.41 0.22 -3.78
N TRP A 321 -9.98 1.23 -3.13
CA TRP A 321 -10.75 1.06 -1.91
C TRP A 321 -11.99 0.20 -2.13
N PHE A 322 -12.71 0.43 -3.23
CA PHE A 322 -13.90 -0.32 -3.63
C PHE A 322 -13.55 -1.79 -3.90
N LEU A 323 -12.51 -2.07 -4.68
CA LEU A 323 -12.05 -3.43 -4.92
C LEU A 323 -11.60 -4.11 -3.62
N ALA A 324 -10.88 -3.40 -2.74
CA ALA A 324 -10.50 -3.93 -1.44
C ALA A 324 -11.74 -4.23 -0.57
N GLN A 325 -12.74 -3.36 -0.55
CA GLN A 325 -13.93 -3.56 0.28
C GLN A 325 -14.88 -4.62 -0.29
N GLN A 326 -15.01 -4.72 -1.60
CA GLN A 326 -15.87 -5.72 -2.24
C GLN A 326 -15.21 -7.10 -2.30
N LEU A 327 -13.90 -7.17 -2.51
CA LEU A 327 -13.22 -8.45 -2.75
C LEU A 327 -12.45 -8.95 -1.53
N ASN A 328 -11.77 -8.08 -0.77
CA ASN A 328 -11.03 -8.50 0.44
C ASN A 328 -11.94 -8.58 1.68
N TYR A 329 -12.90 -7.67 1.86
CA TYR A 329 -13.76 -7.66 3.06
C TYR A 329 -14.99 -8.58 2.93
N ARG A 330 -15.53 -8.76 1.71
CA ARG A 330 -16.59 -9.76 1.44
C ARG A 330 -16.04 -11.09 0.90
N GLN A 331 -14.75 -11.34 1.09
CA GLN A 331 -14.10 -12.53 0.57
C GLN A 331 -14.79 -13.79 1.13
N SER A 332 -15.20 -14.67 0.22
CA SER A 332 -15.79 -15.97 0.57
C SER A 332 -14.81 -16.75 1.45
N SER A 333 -15.34 -17.44 2.47
CA SER A 333 -14.63 -18.23 3.49
C SER A 333 -13.67 -19.30 2.96
N ARG A 334 -13.57 -19.49 1.64
CA ARG A 334 -12.76 -20.52 0.97
C ARG A 334 -11.26 -20.19 0.91
N CYS A 335 -10.85 -18.93 0.83
CA CYS A 335 -9.43 -18.53 0.75
C CYS A 335 -9.19 -17.13 1.37
N PRO A 336 -9.25 -16.98 2.71
CA PRO A 336 -9.09 -15.69 3.38
C PRO A 336 -7.67 -15.11 3.31
N TRP A 337 -6.68 -15.93 2.94
CA TRP A 337 -5.28 -15.53 2.85
C TRP A 337 -4.93 -14.79 1.55
N TYR A 338 -5.72 -14.95 0.48
CA TYR A 338 -5.37 -14.46 -0.85
C TYR A 338 -5.84 -13.01 -1.08
N PRO A 339 -4.97 -12.04 -1.39
CA PRO A 339 -5.33 -10.63 -1.50
C PRO A 339 -5.95 -10.33 -2.88
N THR A 340 -7.19 -10.78 -3.08
CA THR A 340 -7.91 -10.72 -4.36
C THR A 340 -8.10 -9.30 -4.88
N GLY A 341 -8.37 -8.33 -4.00
CA GLY A 341 -8.58 -6.94 -4.36
C GLY A 341 -7.32 -6.26 -4.89
N THR A 342 -6.15 -6.54 -4.28
CA THR A 342 -4.86 -5.99 -4.73
C THR A 342 -4.49 -6.56 -6.09
N LEU A 343 -4.62 -7.89 -6.27
CA LEU A 343 -4.40 -8.55 -7.54
C LEU A 343 -5.35 -8.00 -8.63
N ALA A 344 -6.64 -7.89 -8.34
CA ALA A 344 -7.63 -7.38 -9.30
C ALA A 344 -7.30 -5.94 -9.73
N ALA A 345 -6.92 -5.06 -8.79
CA ALA A 345 -6.51 -3.70 -9.13
C ALA A 345 -5.27 -3.68 -10.03
N ASN A 346 -4.27 -4.52 -9.73
CA ASN A 346 -3.07 -4.66 -10.54
C ASN A 346 -3.39 -5.19 -11.95
N MET A 347 -4.24 -6.22 -12.08
CA MET A 347 -4.62 -6.80 -13.37
C MET A 347 -5.46 -5.84 -14.22
N LEU A 348 -6.47 -5.18 -13.64
CA LEU A 348 -7.33 -4.23 -14.35
C LEU A 348 -6.54 -3.01 -14.84
N GLY A 349 -5.67 -2.44 -14.00
CA GLY A 349 -4.81 -1.33 -14.42
C GLY A 349 -3.78 -1.76 -15.47
N THR A 350 -3.23 -2.98 -15.36
CA THR A 350 -2.29 -3.52 -16.36
C THR A 350 -2.97 -3.76 -17.71
N ALA A 351 -4.13 -4.40 -17.73
CA ALA A 351 -4.92 -4.63 -18.95
C ALA A 351 -5.28 -3.30 -19.64
N THR A 352 -5.68 -2.29 -18.85
CA THR A 352 -5.99 -0.96 -19.37
C THR A 352 -4.73 -0.28 -19.94
N SER A 353 -3.57 -0.42 -19.29
CA SER A 353 -2.28 0.10 -19.79
C SER A 353 -1.90 -0.53 -21.12
N PHE A 354 -2.05 -1.86 -21.26
CA PHE A 354 -1.81 -2.56 -22.52
C PHE A 354 -2.78 -2.14 -23.63
N ALA A 355 -4.05 -1.94 -23.31
CA ALA A 355 -5.03 -1.47 -24.28
C ALA A 355 -4.70 -0.06 -24.80
N MET A 356 -4.26 0.85 -23.91
CA MET A 356 -3.81 2.19 -24.31
C MET A 356 -2.55 2.11 -25.18
N ALA A 357 -1.55 1.32 -24.79
CA ALA A 357 -0.33 1.12 -25.57
C ALA A 357 -0.59 0.50 -26.95
N ALA A 358 -1.48 -0.50 -27.01
CA ALA A 358 -1.92 -1.11 -28.27
C ALA A 358 -2.64 -0.11 -29.17
N THR A 359 -3.50 0.74 -28.59
CA THR A 359 -4.21 1.79 -29.34
C THR A 359 -3.23 2.82 -29.89
N GLN A 360 -2.23 3.21 -29.12
CA GLN A 360 -1.17 4.12 -29.57
C GLN A 360 -0.32 3.54 -30.69
N ALA A 361 -0.05 2.23 -30.66
CA ALA A 361 0.72 1.55 -31.70
C ALA A 361 -0.08 1.34 -33.00
N ARG A 362 -1.41 1.18 -32.93
CA ARG A 362 -2.26 0.86 -34.08
C ARG A 362 -2.97 2.07 -34.68
N ALA A 363 -3.61 2.87 -33.84
CA ALA A 363 -4.36 4.01 -34.29
C ALA A 363 -3.36 5.14 -34.52
N GLY A 364 -3.36 5.73 -35.71
CA GLY A 364 -2.66 7.00 -35.98
C GLY A 364 -3.32 8.13 -35.19
N LEU A 365 -3.17 8.09 -33.87
CA LEU A 365 -3.82 9.01 -32.95
C LEU A 365 -3.27 10.41 -33.21
N GLY A 366 -4.18 11.37 -33.40
CA GLY A 366 -3.81 12.78 -33.36
C GLY A 366 -3.19 13.15 -32.00
N TYR A 367 -2.56 14.33 -31.94
CA TYR A 367 -1.87 14.84 -30.75
C TYR A 367 -2.63 14.61 -29.44
N TRP A 368 -3.92 14.98 -29.41
CA TRP A 368 -4.76 14.84 -28.22
C TRP A 368 -5.06 13.38 -27.86
N GLY A 369 -5.23 12.50 -28.84
CA GLY A 369 -5.42 11.07 -28.59
C GLY A 369 -4.19 10.44 -27.94
N ALA A 370 -2.99 10.72 -28.48
CA ALA A 370 -1.73 10.23 -27.91
C ALA A 370 -1.46 10.81 -26.51
N LEU A 371 -1.78 12.10 -26.30
CA LEU A 371 -1.63 12.77 -25.01
C LEU A 371 -2.52 12.14 -23.93
N LEU A 372 -3.82 11.97 -24.24
CA LEU A 372 -4.80 11.45 -23.28
C LEU A 372 -4.53 9.98 -22.94
N THR A 373 -4.24 9.14 -23.93
CA THR A 373 -3.89 7.73 -23.71
C THR A 373 -2.63 7.58 -22.85
N SER A 374 -1.59 8.38 -23.12
CA SER A 374 -0.35 8.40 -22.31
C SER A 374 -0.61 8.85 -20.87
N ALA A 375 -1.49 9.84 -20.69
CA ALA A 375 -1.83 10.36 -19.38
C ALA A 375 -2.74 9.42 -18.57
N VAL A 376 -3.62 8.65 -19.22
CA VAL A 376 -4.40 7.57 -18.57
C VAL A 376 -3.49 6.42 -18.17
N GLN A 377 -2.56 6.01 -19.03
CA GLN A 377 -1.61 4.95 -18.73
C GLN A 377 -0.66 5.34 -17.59
N THR A 378 -0.02 6.52 -17.70
CA THR A 378 0.92 7.01 -16.70
C THR A 378 0.21 7.39 -15.42
N GLY A 379 -0.91 8.12 -15.49
CA GLY A 379 -1.67 8.56 -14.32
C GLY A 379 -2.53 7.46 -13.71
N PHE A 380 -3.57 7.01 -14.44
CA PHE A 380 -4.70 6.26 -13.88
C PHE A 380 -4.28 4.85 -13.56
N CYS A 381 -3.79 4.16 -14.58
CA CYS A 381 -3.34 2.80 -14.44
C CYS A 381 -2.08 2.74 -13.57
N GLY A 382 -1.16 3.67 -13.76
CA GLY A 382 0.07 3.75 -12.97
C GLY A 382 -0.17 3.88 -11.47
N ALA A 383 -1.19 4.65 -11.04
CA ALA A 383 -1.52 4.77 -9.62
C ALA A 383 -2.58 3.75 -9.13
N LEU A 384 -3.28 3.05 -10.02
CA LEU A 384 -4.16 1.93 -9.68
C LEU A 384 -3.37 0.63 -9.43
N THR A 385 -2.21 0.49 -10.08
CA THR A 385 -1.31 -0.65 -9.95
C THR A 385 -0.14 -0.33 -9.02
N THR A 386 0.46 -1.31 -8.34
CA THR A 386 1.54 -1.05 -7.36
C THR A 386 2.47 -2.25 -7.21
N VAL A 387 3.76 -1.95 -7.10
CA VAL A 387 4.80 -2.92 -6.74
C VAL A 387 5.06 -2.90 -5.23
N SER A 388 4.99 -1.74 -4.57
CA SER A 388 5.25 -1.63 -3.12
C SER A 388 4.29 -2.45 -2.27
N THR A 389 3.00 -2.51 -2.62
CA THR A 389 2.04 -3.36 -1.91
C THR A 389 2.24 -4.84 -2.25
N LEU A 390 2.57 -5.16 -3.51
CA LEU A 390 2.88 -6.53 -3.95
C LEU A 390 4.04 -7.12 -3.12
N VAL A 391 5.17 -6.41 -3.01
CA VAL A 391 6.33 -6.89 -2.24
C VAL A 391 6.05 -6.97 -0.75
N ALA A 392 5.28 -6.03 -0.19
CA ALA A 392 4.87 -6.08 1.21
C ALA A 392 3.98 -7.30 1.52
N GLU A 393 3.06 -7.64 0.62
CA GLU A 393 2.22 -8.84 0.73
C GLU A 393 3.04 -10.14 0.60
N ILE A 394 4.00 -10.19 -0.33
CA ILE A 394 4.91 -11.33 -0.49
C ILE A 394 5.73 -11.58 0.78
N VAL A 395 6.35 -10.53 1.34
CA VAL A 395 7.13 -10.62 2.57
C VAL A 395 6.25 -11.04 3.75
N LYS A 396 5.02 -10.50 3.84
CA LYS A 396 4.05 -10.93 4.84
C LYS A 396 3.74 -12.43 4.73
N PHE A 397 3.51 -12.96 3.53
CA PHE A 397 3.25 -14.39 3.36
C PHE A 397 4.46 -15.25 3.70
N SER A 398 5.67 -14.78 3.37
CA SER A 398 6.91 -15.48 3.71
C SER A 398 7.15 -15.53 5.23
N ALA A 399 6.73 -14.50 5.96
CA ALA A 399 6.84 -14.46 7.43
C ALA A 399 5.75 -15.24 8.17
N VAL A 400 4.51 -15.27 7.63
CA VAL A 400 3.36 -15.91 8.30
C VAL A 400 3.29 -17.41 8.02
N TYR A 401 3.62 -17.86 6.80
CA TYR A 401 3.47 -19.26 6.40
C TYR A 401 4.84 -19.93 6.19
N PRO A 402 5.13 -21.05 6.89
CA PRO A 402 6.42 -21.71 6.82
C PRO A 402 6.72 -22.30 5.43
N ASP A 403 5.70 -22.81 4.73
CA ASP A 403 5.88 -23.54 3.48
C ASP A 403 6.25 -22.67 2.26
N GLN A 404 6.28 -21.34 2.41
CA GLN A 404 6.53 -20.33 1.35
C GLN A 404 5.60 -20.41 0.11
N PHE A 405 4.78 -21.46 0.00
CA PHE A 405 3.89 -21.76 -1.10
C PHE A 405 2.95 -20.58 -1.42
N HIS A 406 2.38 -19.96 -0.39
CA HIS A 406 1.49 -18.81 -0.54
C HIS A 406 2.20 -17.59 -1.16
N ALA A 407 3.45 -17.33 -0.76
CA ALA A 407 4.25 -16.24 -1.31
C ALA A 407 4.60 -16.49 -2.78
N TYR A 408 5.04 -17.72 -3.12
CA TYR A 408 5.40 -18.09 -4.49
C TYR A 408 4.19 -18.11 -5.42
N THR A 409 3.07 -18.70 -5.00
CA THR A 409 1.84 -18.75 -5.81
C THR A 409 1.29 -17.36 -6.09
N TYR A 410 1.25 -16.48 -5.08
CA TYR A 410 0.79 -15.11 -5.27
C TYR A 410 1.71 -14.31 -6.21
N THR A 411 3.03 -14.48 -6.06
CA THR A 411 4.03 -13.87 -6.95
C THR A 411 3.85 -14.36 -8.39
N LEU A 412 3.70 -15.68 -8.58
CA LEU A 412 3.52 -16.29 -9.89
C LEU A 412 2.24 -15.79 -10.56
N HIS A 413 1.10 -15.79 -9.84
CA HIS A 413 -0.17 -15.27 -10.38
C HIS A 413 -0.07 -13.80 -10.78
N SER A 414 0.66 -12.98 -10.01
CA SER A 414 0.85 -11.57 -10.32
C SER A 414 1.69 -11.37 -11.58
N LEU A 415 2.86 -12.00 -11.66
CA LEU A 415 3.78 -11.81 -12.80
C LEU A 415 3.26 -12.48 -14.08
N VAL A 416 2.88 -13.76 -13.99
CA VAL A 416 2.40 -14.53 -15.15
C VAL A 416 1.05 -13.99 -15.62
N GLY A 417 0.14 -13.67 -14.70
CA GLY A 417 -1.15 -13.07 -15.06
C GLY A 417 -0.97 -11.75 -15.81
N GLY A 418 -0.09 -10.88 -15.32
CA GLY A 418 0.23 -9.64 -16.02
C GLY A 418 0.90 -9.87 -17.38
N ALA A 419 1.80 -10.86 -17.49
CA ALA A 419 2.48 -11.17 -18.74
C ALA A 419 1.53 -11.75 -19.80
N LEU A 420 0.63 -12.65 -19.39
CA LEU A 420 -0.41 -13.20 -20.27
C LEU A 420 -1.36 -12.12 -20.78
N LEU A 421 -1.74 -11.16 -19.92
CA LEU A 421 -2.51 -9.99 -20.36
C LEU A 421 -1.76 -9.17 -21.42
N GLY A 422 -0.45 -9.00 -21.26
CA GLY A 422 0.40 -8.33 -22.24
C GLY A 422 0.43 -9.05 -23.59
N ILE A 423 0.63 -10.37 -23.58
CA ILE A 423 0.60 -11.21 -24.78
C ILE A 423 -0.77 -11.14 -25.46
N ALA A 424 -1.86 -11.28 -24.70
CA ALA A 424 -3.21 -11.31 -25.25
C ALA A 424 -3.65 -9.94 -25.82
N VAL A 425 -3.41 -8.85 -25.08
CA VAL A 425 -3.91 -7.52 -25.44
C VAL A 425 -2.93 -6.78 -26.35
N TYR A 426 -1.68 -6.63 -25.92
CA TYR A 426 -0.67 -5.89 -26.68
C TYR A 426 -0.07 -6.74 -27.80
N GLY A 427 0.30 -8.00 -27.52
CA GLY A 427 0.78 -8.94 -28.54
C GLY A 427 -0.24 -9.20 -29.63
N GLY A 428 -1.48 -9.53 -29.25
CA GLY A 428 -2.57 -9.71 -30.21
C GLY A 428 -2.79 -8.47 -31.11
N ALA A 429 -2.65 -7.27 -30.55
CA ALA A 429 -2.74 -6.03 -31.31
C ALA A 429 -1.51 -5.74 -32.20
N TYR A 430 -0.32 -6.16 -31.79
CA TYR A 430 0.92 -5.98 -32.54
C TYR A 430 1.03 -6.95 -33.73
N TRP A 431 0.73 -8.24 -33.52
CA TRP A 431 0.82 -9.28 -34.56
C TRP A 431 -0.31 -9.24 -35.60
N SER A 432 -1.38 -8.49 -35.33
CA SER A 432 -2.51 -8.28 -36.27
C SER A 432 -2.37 -6.98 -37.07
N GLN A 433 -1.18 -6.38 -37.09
CA GLN A 433 -0.80 -5.32 -38.02
C GLN A 433 -0.15 -5.97 -39.24
#